data_AF-A0A838LVG8-F1
#
_entry.id   AF-A0A838LVG8-F1
#
_cell.length_a   1.000
_cell.length_b   1.000
_cell.length_c   1.000
_cell.angle_alpha   90.00
_cell.angle_beta   90.00
_cell.angle_gamma   90.00
#
_symmetry.space_group_name_H-M   'P 1'
#
loop_
_entity.id
_entity.type
_entity.pdbx_description
1 polymer ?
#
loop_
_entity_poly.entity_id
_entity_poly.type
_entity_poly.pdbx_seq_one_letter_code
_entity_poly.pdbx_strand_id
1 'polypeptide(L)'
;MNKATLLKAMAVILMMGASMNAMAGLFGLGGTSWKEEVLLHDGSKIIVQRSHTYGGSREVGQPPSIKEQDITFTFSGSGRTITWKDAYGKEVGGSNFIPLALHVLNGTPYIVARPNLCRSYNKWGRPNPPYVVFKHDGKEWQRIPLAELPAEFQDINLLLVYTKADEKIIAGALPVTVERIRSANAEVRIPELRHILREPVKHGTDGSLVNCEELIRYKGHWIMPNDPVARSIVDRKSK
;
A
#
# COMPACT_ATOMS: atom_id res chain seq x y z
N MET A 1 -22.66 -3.13 -44.66
CA MET A 1 -21.96 -3.83 -43.56
C MET A 1 -22.99 -4.62 -42.77
N ASN A 2 -22.86 -5.95 -42.67
CA ASN A 2 -23.90 -6.76 -42.03
C ASN A 2 -23.82 -6.61 -40.50
N LYS A 3 -24.94 -6.83 -39.79
CA LYS A 3 -25.05 -6.64 -38.33
C LYS A 3 -24.01 -7.47 -37.55
N ALA A 4 -23.61 -8.63 -38.07
CA ALA A 4 -22.61 -9.49 -37.45
C ALA A 4 -21.19 -8.91 -37.53
N THR A 5 -20.82 -8.21 -38.61
CA THR A 5 -19.54 -7.50 -38.73
C THR A 5 -19.48 -6.28 -37.80
N LEU A 6 -20.61 -5.58 -37.60
CA LEU A 6 -20.70 -4.44 -36.68
C LEU A 6 -20.55 -4.88 -35.20
N LEU A 7 -21.19 -5.98 -34.79
CA LEU A 7 -21.05 -6.52 -33.44
C LEU A 7 -19.63 -7.06 -33.14
N LYS A 8 -18.98 -7.70 -34.12
CA LYS A 8 -17.58 -8.13 -33.99
C LYS A 8 -16.61 -6.94 -33.89
N ALA A 9 -16.84 -5.88 -34.69
CA ALA A 9 -16.06 -4.66 -34.60
C ALA A 9 -16.24 -3.95 -33.25
N MET A 10 -17.47 -3.88 -32.72
CA MET A 10 -17.72 -3.32 -31.38
C MET A 10 -17.10 -4.16 -30.26
N ALA A 11 -17.08 -5.49 -30.36
CA ALA A 11 -16.44 -6.36 -29.37
C ALA A 11 -14.90 -6.20 -29.35
N VAL A 12 -14.27 -5.99 -30.51
CA VAL A 12 -12.83 -5.71 -30.60
C VAL A 12 -12.50 -4.31 -30.06
N ILE A 13 -13.36 -3.31 -30.30
CA ILE A 13 -13.19 -1.95 -29.75
C ILE A 13 -13.41 -1.93 -28.23
N LEU A 14 -14.32 -2.75 -27.69
CA LEU A 14 -14.52 -2.89 -26.24
C LEU A 14 -13.31 -3.55 -25.55
N MET A 15 -12.64 -4.50 -26.21
CA MET A 15 -11.44 -5.15 -25.65
C MET A 15 -10.18 -4.27 -25.74
N MET A 16 -10.16 -3.26 -26.63
CA MET A 16 -9.07 -2.28 -26.72
C MET A 16 -9.26 -1.04 -25.82
N GLY A 17 -10.45 -0.86 -25.21
CA GLY A 17 -10.79 0.33 -24.41
C GLY A 17 -10.31 0.32 -22.94
N ALA A 18 -9.63 -0.72 -22.47
CA ALA A 18 -9.18 -0.82 -21.07
C ALA A 18 -7.74 -0.33 -20.83
N SER A 19 -7.17 0.47 -21.74
CA SER A 19 -5.88 1.15 -21.55
C SER A 19 -6.09 2.61 -21.17
N MET A 20 -6.72 2.87 -20.01
CA MET A 20 -6.67 4.19 -19.40
C MET A 20 -5.32 4.34 -18.68
N ASN A 21 -4.30 4.80 -19.40
CA ASN A 21 -3.10 5.34 -18.76
C ASN A 21 -3.50 6.65 -18.03
N ALA A 22 -3.30 6.65 -16.72
CA ALA A 22 -3.10 7.77 -15.80
C ALA A 22 -3.85 9.10 -16.08
N MET A 23 -4.65 9.53 -15.10
CA MET A 23 -4.85 10.97 -14.88
C MET A 23 -3.50 11.60 -14.52
N ALA A 24 -2.73 11.99 -15.53
CA ALA A 24 -1.52 12.78 -15.38
C ALA A 24 -1.90 14.13 -14.77
N GLY A 25 -1.77 14.21 -13.45
CA GLY A 25 -2.10 15.39 -12.68
C GLY A 25 -1.26 16.60 -13.04
N LEU A 26 -1.90 17.69 -13.47
CA LEU A 26 -1.30 19.02 -13.58
C LEU A 26 -0.84 19.45 -12.16
N PHE A 27 0.43 19.86 -12.02
CA PHE A 27 1.07 20.25 -10.74
C PHE A 27 1.22 19.16 -9.66
N GLY A 28 1.22 17.88 -10.03
CA GLY A 28 1.42 16.79 -9.06
C GLY A 28 0.18 16.44 -8.24
N LEU A 29 -0.98 17.01 -8.60
CA LEU A 29 -2.30 16.63 -8.15
C LEU A 29 -2.89 15.66 -9.17
N GLY A 30 -2.79 14.36 -8.92
CA GLY A 30 -3.27 13.32 -9.83
C GLY A 30 -3.14 11.94 -9.20
N GLY A 31 -3.43 10.90 -9.98
CA GLY A 31 -3.29 9.53 -9.52
C GLY A 31 -2.57 8.67 -10.54
N THR A 32 -1.93 7.61 -10.06
CA THR A 32 -1.41 6.54 -10.91
C THR A 32 -2.24 5.29 -10.67
N SER A 33 -2.35 4.44 -11.68
CA SER A 33 -2.89 3.10 -11.53
C SER A 33 -2.10 2.13 -12.39
N TRP A 34 -1.94 0.90 -11.88
CA TRP A 34 -1.22 -0.15 -12.59
C TRP A 34 -1.72 -1.52 -12.18
N LYS A 35 -1.30 -2.52 -12.95
CA LYS A 35 -1.60 -3.92 -12.68
C LYS A 35 -0.32 -4.67 -12.33
N GLU A 36 -0.40 -5.55 -11.35
CA GLU A 36 0.66 -6.46 -10.91
C GLU A 36 0.18 -7.90 -11.07
N GLU A 37 1.08 -8.79 -11.53
CA GLU A 37 0.90 -10.22 -11.37
C GLU A 37 1.43 -10.63 -9.99
N VAL A 38 0.53 -11.03 -9.11
CA VAL A 38 0.89 -11.43 -7.75
C VAL A 38 0.90 -12.95 -7.67
N LEU A 39 2.06 -13.51 -7.28
CA LEU A 39 2.20 -14.93 -7.01
C LEU A 39 1.71 -15.23 -5.59
N LEU A 40 0.79 -16.18 -5.47
CA LEU A 40 0.25 -16.65 -4.22
C LEU A 40 1.06 -17.84 -3.68
N HIS A 41 0.87 -18.13 -2.38
CA HIS A 41 1.55 -19.22 -1.67
C HIS A 41 1.35 -20.62 -2.30
N ASP A 42 0.26 -20.84 -3.03
CA ASP A 42 -0.06 -22.10 -3.73
C ASP A 42 0.55 -22.19 -5.15
N GLY A 43 1.34 -21.18 -5.55
CA GLY A 43 1.95 -21.07 -6.87
C GLY A 43 1.02 -20.50 -7.95
N SER A 44 -0.25 -20.24 -7.64
CA SER A 44 -1.15 -19.57 -8.56
C SER A 44 -0.82 -18.07 -8.68
N LYS A 45 -1.25 -17.45 -9.78
CA LYS A 45 -1.07 -16.02 -10.03
C LYS A 45 -2.43 -15.33 -10.11
N ILE A 46 -2.51 -14.13 -9.54
CA ILE A 46 -3.67 -13.25 -9.70
C ILE A 46 -3.26 -11.90 -10.26
N ILE A 47 -4.15 -11.25 -11.01
CA ILE A 47 -3.95 -9.87 -11.46
C ILE A 47 -4.55 -8.93 -10.42
N VAL A 48 -3.71 -8.03 -9.93
CA VAL A 48 -4.07 -7.03 -8.94
C VAL A 48 -3.94 -5.66 -9.56
N GLN A 49 -5.00 -4.85 -9.49
CA GLN A 49 -4.93 -3.44 -9.83
C GLN A 49 -4.65 -2.63 -8.57
N ARG A 50 -3.61 -1.81 -8.62
CA ARG A 50 -3.27 -0.84 -7.58
C ARG A 50 -3.48 0.57 -8.10
N SER A 51 -3.82 1.48 -7.22
CA SER A 51 -3.87 2.91 -7.52
C SER A 51 -3.40 3.75 -6.35
N HIS A 52 -2.76 4.86 -6.65
CA HIS A 52 -2.41 5.90 -5.70
C HIS A 52 -3.05 7.23 -6.13
N THR A 53 -3.46 8.04 -5.16
CA THR A 53 -3.69 9.48 -5.37
C THR A 53 -2.62 10.28 -4.63
N TYR A 54 -2.21 11.40 -5.21
CA TYR A 54 -1.17 12.26 -4.67
C TYR A 54 -1.74 13.56 -4.13
N GLY A 55 -1.06 14.13 -3.12
CA GLY A 55 -1.46 15.38 -2.49
C GLY A 55 -1.59 15.29 -0.97
N GLY A 56 -0.87 14.37 -0.33
CA GLY A 56 -0.71 14.38 1.12
C GLY A 56 0.13 15.56 1.61
N SER A 57 0.15 15.74 2.92
CA SER A 57 1.03 16.66 3.64
C SER A 57 2.48 16.37 3.29
N ARG A 58 3.24 17.42 3.02
CA ARG A 58 4.67 17.36 2.69
C ARG A 58 5.40 18.60 3.21
N GLU A 59 6.72 18.48 3.33
CA GLU A 59 7.59 19.63 3.51
C GLU A 59 7.77 20.39 2.19
N VAL A 60 8.12 21.67 2.30
CA VAL A 60 8.40 22.51 1.12
C VAL A 60 9.59 21.93 0.37
N GLY A 61 9.45 21.75 -0.94
CA GLY A 61 10.48 21.18 -1.81
C GLY A 61 10.43 19.65 -1.96
N GLN A 62 9.72 18.92 -1.11
CA GLN A 62 9.55 17.46 -1.24
C GLN A 62 8.50 17.10 -2.31
N PRO A 63 8.58 15.96 -3.00
CA PRO A 63 7.49 15.55 -3.91
C PRO A 63 6.17 15.34 -3.16
N PRO A 64 5.00 15.43 -3.84
CA PRO A 64 3.72 15.07 -3.24
C PRO A 64 3.74 13.65 -2.67
N SER A 65 3.34 13.49 -1.42
CA SER A 65 3.17 12.18 -0.78
C SER A 65 1.89 11.49 -1.23
N ILE A 66 1.85 10.16 -1.08
CA ILE A 66 0.66 9.34 -1.34
C ILE A 66 -0.44 9.75 -0.35
N LYS A 67 -1.53 10.27 -0.88
CA LYS A 67 -2.70 10.73 -0.14
C LYS A 67 -3.62 9.55 0.22
N GLU A 68 -3.96 8.73 -0.77
CA GLU A 68 -4.85 7.56 -0.66
C GLU A 68 -4.36 6.47 -1.62
N GLN A 69 -4.74 5.23 -1.36
CA GLN A 69 -4.40 4.10 -2.22
C GLN A 69 -5.40 2.95 -2.14
N ASP A 70 -5.55 2.23 -3.25
CA ASP A 70 -6.46 1.09 -3.35
C ASP A 70 -5.78 -0.19 -3.88
N ILE A 71 -6.20 -1.28 -3.24
CA ILE A 71 -6.10 -2.72 -3.43
C ILE A 71 -7.20 -3.44 -4.23
N THR A 72 -7.24 -3.52 -5.57
CA THR A 72 -8.37 -4.20 -6.26
C THR A 72 -8.00 -5.47 -7.01
N PHE A 73 -8.73 -6.56 -6.80
CA PHE A 73 -8.52 -7.83 -7.52
C PHE A 73 -9.83 -8.63 -7.61
N THR A 74 -9.85 -9.61 -8.54
CA THR A 74 -11.01 -10.46 -8.80
C THR A 74 -10.61 -11.92 -8.70
N PHE A 75 -11.39 -12.74 -7.98
CA PHE A 75 -11.14 -14.18 -7.89
C PHE A 75 -11.52 -14.89 -9.20
N SER A 76 -10.59 -15.70 -9.73
CA SER A 76 -10.70 -16.39 -11.03
C SER A 76 -11.79 -17.47 -11.11
N GLY A 77 -12.46 -17.83 -10.01
CA GLY A 77 -13.58 -18.79 -10.01
C GLY A 77 -14.95 -18.20 -9.68
N SER A 78 -15.02 -17.07 -8.95
CA SER A 78 -16.29 -16.51 -8.47
C SER A 78 -16.68 -15.21 -9.17
N GLY A 79 -15.76 -14.57 -9.90
CA GLY A 79 -15.98 -13.24 -10.50
C GLY A 79 -16.15 -12.12 -9.47
N ARG A 80 -16.02 -12.42 -8.17
CA ARG A 80 -16.15 -11.45 -7.09
C ARG A 80 -14.92 -10.56 -7.06
N THR A 81 -15.16 -9.26 -7.18
CA THR A 81 -14.14 -8.20 -7.03
C THR A 81 -14.09 -7.74 -5.58
N ILE A 82 -12.88 -7.59 -5.06
CA ILE A 82 -12.62 -7.08 -3.71
C ILE A 82 -11.70 -5.87 -3.81
N THR A 83 -12.01 -4.84 -3.03
CA THR A 83 -11.17 -3.64 -2.91
C THR A 83 -10.76 -3.44 -1.46
N TRP A 84 -9.46 -3.36 -1.19
CA TRP A 84 -8.90 -2.80 0.04
C TRP A 84 -8.61 -1.32 -0.18
N LYS A 85 -8.93 -0.46 0.79
CA LYS A 85 -8.73 0.99 0.69
C LYS A 85 -7.97 1.52 1.89
N ASP A 86 -6.94 2.31 1.63
CA ASP A 86 -6.28 3.15 2.64
C ASP A 86 -6.60 4.60 2.35
N ALA A 87 -7.62 5.09 3.05
CA ALA A 87 -8.14 6.44 2.94
C ALA A 87 -7.24 7.47 3.65
N TYR A 88 -7.44 8.75 3.32
CA TYR A 88 -6.63 9.84 3.83
C TYR A 88 -6.71 9.93 5.37
N GLY A 89 -5.57 9.67 6.04
CA GLY A 89 -5.44 9.84 7.46
C GLY A 89 -5.04 11.28 7.80
N LYS A 90 -6.02 12.14 8.11
CA LYS A 90 -5.77 13.55 8.52
C LYS A 90 -4.69 13.70 9.59
N GLU A 91 -4.63 12.77 10.54
CA GLU A 91 -3.66 12.81 11.63
C GLU A 91 -2.23 12.53 11.19
N VAL A 92 -2.06 11.66 10.18
CA VAL A 92 -0.74 11.31 9.64
C VAL A 92 -0.38 12.18 8.43
N GLY A 93 -1.38 12.86 7.86
CA GLY A 93 -1.24 13.78 6.73
C GLY A 93 -1.19 13.06 5.38
N GLY A 94 -1.67 11.83 5.26
CA GLY A 94 -1.59 11.04 4.01
C GLY A 94 -2.14 9.63 4.18
N SER A 95 -1.69 8.74 3.32
CA SER A 95 -1.91 7.28 3.46
C SER A 95 -1.38 6.77 4.81
N ASN A 96 -2.10 5.83 5.42
CA ASN A 96 -1.66 5.23 6.67
C ASN A 96 -0.65 4.10 6.43
N PHE A 97 -0.68 3.44 5.29
CA PHE A 97 0.03 2.19 5.11
C PHE A 97 0.88 2.15 3.85
N ILE A 98 1.77 1.18 3.75
CA ILE A 98 2.40 0.74 2.51
C ILE A 98 2.11 -0.77 2.41
N PRO A 99 1.28 -1.21 1.46
CA PRO A 99 1.00 -2.63 1.23
C PRO A 99 2.26 -3.37 0.78
N LEU A 100 2.50 -4.53 1.39
CA LEU A 100 3.68 -5.37 1.14
C LEU A 100 3.30 -6.70 0.52
N ALA A 101 2.17 -7.28 0.93
CA ALA A 101 1.70 -8.54 0.40
C ALA A 101 0.18 -8.60 0.28
N LEU A 102 -0.29 -9.31 -0.75
CA LEU A 102 -1.66 -9.82 -0.86
C LEU A 102 -1.58 -11.33 -0.96
N HIS A 103 -2.15 -12.01 0.02
CA HIS A 103 -2.29 -13.47 0.02
C HIS A 103 -3.76 -13.87 0.03
N VAL A 104 -4.04 -15.10 -0.39
CA VAL A 104 -5.39 -15.66 -0.39
C VAL A 104 -5.27 -17.09 0.11
N LEU A 105 -6.01 -17.47 1.14
CA LEU A 105 -6.13 -18.86 1.60
C LEU A 105 -7.60 -19.24 1.66
N ASN A 106 -7.99 -20.34 1.01
CA ASN A 106 -9.36 -20.85 0.98
C ASN A 106 -10.40 -19.76 0.61
N GLY A 107 -10.09 -18.94 -0.40
CA GLY A 107 -10.94 -17.84 -0.86
C GLY A 107 -10.98 -16.62 0.06
N THR A 108 -10.21 -16.62 1.16
CA THR A 108 -10.10 -15.51 2.10
C THR A 108 -8.83 -14.71 1.81
N PRO A 109 -8.93 -13.44 1.41
CA PRO A 109 -7.77 -12.61 1.15
C PRO A 109 -7.25 -11.92 2.41
N TYR A 110 -5.94 -11.69 2.42
CA TYR A 110 -5.17 -11.07 3.48
C TYR A 110 -4.24 -10.01 2.90
N ILE A 111 -4.22 -8.83 3.50
CA ILE A 111 -3.24 -7.78 3.19
C ILE A 111 -2.28 -7.68 4.36
N VAL A 112 -0.98 -7.77 4.07
CA VAL A 112 0.07 -7.37 5.00
C VAL A 112 0.59 -6.02 4.55
N ALA A 113 0.50 -5.02 5.43
CA ALA A 113 1.02 -3.70 5.17
C ALA A 113 1.90 -3.24 6.32
N ARG A 114 2.78 -2.27 6.08
CA ARG A 114 3.49 -1.57 7.16
C ARG A 114 2.92 -0.16 7.33
N PRO A 115 3.03 0.46 8.51
CA PRO A 115 2.73 1.86 8.66
C PRO A 115 3.58 2.74 7.72
N ASN A 116 2.96 3.75 7.13
CA ASN A 116 3.62 4.73 6.28
C ASN A 116 4.19 5.88 7.14
N LEU A 117 5.52 5.89 7.29
CA LEU A 117 6.28 6.85 8.10
C LEU A 117 5.98 6.77 9.61
N CYS A 118 6.76 7.52 10.39
CA CYS A 118 6.72 7.45 11.85
C CYS A 118 5.41 7.93 12.48
N ARG A 119 4.69 8.87 11.86
CA ARG A 119 3.37 9.30 12.36
C ARG A 119 2.36 8.16 12.31
N SER A 120 2.33 7.41 11.20
CA SER A 120 1.45 6.26 11.09
C SER A 120 1.89 5.13 12.03
N TYR A 121 3.21 4.89 12.14
CA TYR A 121 3.72 3.90 13.09
C TYR A 121 3.26 4.18 14.52
N ASN A 122 3.35 5.42 14.99
CA ASN A 122 2.84 5.83 16.30
C ASN A 122 1.31 5.71 16.39
N LYS A 123 0.55 6.16 15.36
CA LYS A 123 -0.91 6.06 15.32
C LYS A 123 -1.42 4.63 15.47
N TRP A 124 -0.75 3.66 14.84
CA TRP A 124 -1.21 2.28 14.75
C TRP A 124 -0.65 1.36 15.84
N GLY A 125 -0.07 1.96 16.90
CA GLY A 125 0.36 1.25 18.11
C GLY A 125 1.77 0.66 18.01
N ARG A 126 2.63 1.21 17.14
CA ARG A 126 4.04 0.83 17.02
C ARG A 126 4.25 -0.70 16.91
N PRO A 127 3.58 -1.39 15.96
CA PRO A 127 3.64 -2.85 15.87
C PRO A 127 5.08 -3.35 15.73
N ASN A 128 5.37 -4.52 16.30
CA ASN A 128 6.66 -5.19 16.15
C ASN A 128 6.49 -6.72 16.04
N PRO A 129 6.77 -7.37 14.89
CA PRO A 129 7.22 -6.80 13.60
C PRO A 129 6.37 -5.63 13.08
N PRO A 130 6.91 -4.74 12.24
CA PRO A 130 6.29 -3.47 11.84
C PRO A 130 5.15 -3.63 10.83
N TYR A 131 4.24 -4.57 11.07
CA TYR A 131 3.12 -4.91 10.19
C TYR A 131 1.77 -4.62 10.84
N VAL A 132 0.83 -4.23 9.98
CA VAL A 132 -0.61 -4.18 10.25
C VAL A 132 -1.26 -5.11 9.23
N VAL A 133 -1.95 -6.13 9.74
CA VAL A 133 -2.52 -7.20 8.94
C VAL A 133 -4.02 -7.01 8.84
N PHE A 134 -4.56 -7.18 7.64
CA PHE A 134 -5.98 -7.14 7.35
C PHE A 134 -6.43 -8.47 6.75
N LYS A 135 -7.58 -8.97 7.20
CA LYS A 135 -8.27 -10.15 6.66
C LYS A 135 -9.64 -9.71 6.18
N HIS A 136 -10.06 -10.16 5.01
CA HIS A 136 -11.41 -9.92 4.53
C HIS A 136 -12.34 -11.06 5.00
N ASP A 137 -13.38 -10.74 5.76
CA ASP A 137 -14.27 -11.77 6.36
C ASP A 137 -15.36 -12.29 5.39
N GLY A 138 -15.50 -11.65 4.24
CA GLY A 138 -16.54 -11.94 3.25
C GLY A 138 -17.40 -10.73 2.93
N LYS A 139 -17.42 -9.75 3.84
CA LYS A 139 -18.14 -8.48 3.73
C LYS A 139 -17.19 -7.28 3.77
N GLU A 140 -16.24 -7.28 4.71
CA GLU A 140 -15.35 -6.15 4.95
C GLU A 140 -13.95 -6.58 5.38
N TRP A 141 -13.03 -5.62 5.39
CA TRP A 141 -11.66 -5.82 5.86
C TRP A 141 -11.57 -5.57 7.36
N GLN A 142 -11.05 -6.55 8.09
CA GLN A 142 -10.84 -6.49 9.53
C GLN A 142 -9.34 -6.52 9.83
N ARG A 143 -8.90 -5.65 10.75
CA ARG A 143 -7.54 -5.76 11.29
C ARG A 143 -7.45 -6.99 12.18
N ILE A 144 -6.44 -7.82 11.96
CA ILE A 144 -6.16 -9.00 12.78
C ILE A 144 -4.75 -8.89 13.40
N PRO A 145 -4.48 -9.55 14.53
CA PRO A 145 -3.13 -9.66 15.05
C PRO A 145 -2.25 -10.49 14.11
N LEU A 146 -0.93 -10.21 14.10
CA LEU A 146 0.03 -10.93 13.25
C LEU A 146 0.05 -12.45 13.54
N ALA A 147 -0.23 -12.85 14.78
CA ALA A 147 -0.32 -14.25 15.18
C ALA A 147 -1.43 -15.04 14.46
N GLU A 148 -2.46 -14.35 13.94
CA GLU A 148 -3.55 -14.97 13.17
C GLU A 148 -3.26 -15.03 11.65
N LEU A 149 -2.16 -14.43 11.18
CA LEU A 149 -1.76 -14.50 9.78
C LEU A 149 -1.27 -15.94 9.47
N PRO A 150 -1.84 -16.64 8.46
CA PRO A 150 -1.44 -18.01 8.11
C PRO A 150 0.08 -18.18 7.96
N ALA A 151 0.64 -19.28 8.49
CA ALA A 151 2.08 -19.51 8.57
C ALA A 151 2.75 -19.72 7.19
N GLU A 152 1.98 -20.17 6.20
CA GLU A 152 2.42 -20.31 4.80
C GLU A 152 2.65 -18.96 4.10
N PHE A 153 2.12 -17.86 4.65
CA PHE A 153 2.35 -16.53 4.10
C PHE A 153 3.70 -16.00 4.59
N GLN A 154 4.72 -16.17 3.76
CA GLN A 154 6.09 -15.76 4.05
C GLN A 154 6.58 -14.65 3.11
N ASP A 155 6.00 -14.55 1.92
CA ASP A 155 6.51 -13.67 0.88
C ASP A 155 5.91 -12.25 0.91
N ILE A 156 6.76 -11.28 0.58
CA ILE A 156 6.37 -9.93 0.16
C ILE A 156 6.20 -9.96 -1.35
N ASN A 157 4.96 -10.13 -1.79
CA ASN A 157 4.60 -10.45 -3.17
C ASN A 157 3.97 -9.29 -3.95
N LEU A 158 3.91 -8.09 -3.37
CA LEU A 158 3.57 -6.85 -4.07
C LEU A 158 4.83 -6.05 -4.40
N LEU A 159 4.76 -5.23 -5.45
CA LEU A 159 5.83 -4.29 -5.76
C LEU A 159 5.96 -3.25 -4.63
N LEU A 160 7.17 -3.06 -4.12
CA LEU A 160 7.45 -2.03 -3.14
C LEU A 160 7.61 -0.66 -3.83
N VAL A 161 6.58 0.17 -3.71
CA VAL A 161 6.53 1.54 -4.25
C VAL A 161 6.31 2.50 -3.08
N TYR A 162 7.27 3.40 -2.84
CA TYR A 162 7.22 4.32 -1.68
C TYR A 162 6.92 5.76 -2.08
N THR A 163 7.37 6.15 -3.27
CA THR A 163 7.31 7.51 -3.77
C THR A 163 6.89 7.53 -5.22
N LYS A 164 6.50 8.72 -5.70
CA LYS A 164 6.26 8.96 -7.12
C LYS A 164 7.50 8.67 -7.99
N ALA A 165 8.70 8.76 -7.44
CA ALA A 165 9.93 8.45 -8.18
C ALA A 165 10.07 6.95 -8.50
N ASP A 166 9.50 6.10 -7.64
CA ASP A 166 9.54 4.64 -7.79
C ASP A 166 8.58 4.15 -8.88
N GLU A 167 7.64 5.00 -9.34
CA GLU A 167 6.72 4.68 -10.44
C GLU A 167 7.42 4.46 -11.78
N LYS A 168 8.70 4.83 -11.93
CA LYS A 168 9.50 4.45 -13.10
C LYS A 168 9.57 2.93 -13.26
N ILE A 169 9.44 2.16 -12.18
CA ILE A 169 9.39 0.69 -12.20
C ILE A 169 8.06 0.19 -12.77
N ILE A 170 7.00 1.00 -12.67
CA ILE A 170 5.69 0.70 -13.25
C ILE A 170 5.67 1.02 -14.76
N ALA A 171 6.47 2.01 -15.19
CA ALA A 171 6.61 2.34 -16.61
C ALA A 171 7.24 1.16 -17.39
N GLY A 172 6.51 0.64 -18.37
CA GLY A 172 7.04 -0.27 -19.40
C GLY A 172 6.58 -1.73 -19.39
N ALA A 173 5.77 -2.19 -18.42
CA ALA A 173 5.15 -3.51 -18.49
C ALA A 173 3.78 -3.49 -17.79
N LEU A 174 2.72 -3.90 -18.50
CA LEU A 174 1.38 -4.03 -17.94
C LEU A 174 0.82 -5.41 -18.32
N PRO A 175 0.57 -6.30 -17.34
CA PRO A 175 0.87 -6.15 -15.91
C PRO A 175 2.39 -6.15 -15.60
N VAL A 176 2.78 -5.57 -14.45
CA VAL A 176 4.12 -5.77 -13.86
C VAL A 176 4.21 -7.24 -13.46
N THR A 177 5.12 -7.99 -14.09
CA THR A 177 5.18 -9.45 -13.92
C THR A 177 5.79 -9.85 -12.58
N VAL A 178 5.53 -11.10 -12.16
CA VAL A 178 6.10 -11.70 -10.93
C VAL A 178 7.63 -11.57 -10.91
N GLU A 179 8.28 -11.80 -12.05
CA GLU A 179 9.74 -11.75 -12.18
C GLU A 179 10.26 -10.33 -11.97
N ARG A 180 9.56 -9.32 -12.51
CA ARG A 180 9.92 -7.91 -12.30
C ARG A 180 9.71 -7.47 -10.86
N ILE A 181 8.63 -7.91 -10.20
CA ILE A 181 8.36 -7.64 -8.78
C ILE A 181 9.48 -8.24 -7.92
N ARG A 182 9.82 -9.52 -8.15
CA ARG A 182 10.89 -10.20 -7.42
C ARG A 182 12.24 -9.51 -7.63
N SER A 183 12.57 -9.14 -8.87
CA SER A 183 13.82 -8.44 -9.17
C SER A 183 13.89 -7.09 -8.47
N ALA A 184 12.82 -6.29 -8.50
CA ALA A 184 12.79 -4.98 -7.85
C ALA A 184 12.86 -5.11 -6.31
N ASN A 185 12.11 -6.05 -5.73
CA ASN A 185 12.10 -6.27 -4.28
C ASN A 185 13.42 -6.86 -3.77
N ALA A 186 14.17 -7.60 -4.60
CA ALA A 186 15.47 -8.18 -4.22
C ALA A 186 16.54 -7.11 -3.93
N GLU A 187 16.41 -5.90 -4.48
CA GLU A 187 17.34 -4.79 -4.24
C GLU A 187 17.18 -4.17 -2.85
N VAL A 188 16.12 -4.54 -2.12
CA VAL A 188 15.78 -3.96 -0.82
C VAL A 188 16.73 -4.49 0.26
N ARG A 189 17.43 -3.55 0.90
CA ARG A 189 18.43 -3.85 1.94
C ARG A 189 17.84 -4.00 3.34
N ILE A 190 16.60 -3.54 3.54
CA ILE A 190 15.89 -3.59 4.83
C ILE A 190 15.41 -5.04 5.05
N PRO A 191 15.94 -5.76 6.07
CA PRO A 191 15.60 -7.16 6.30
C PRO A 191 14.10 -7.43 6.46
N GLU A 192 13.38 -6.52 7.12
CA GLU A 192 11.93 -6.55 7.37
C GLU A 192 11.08 -6.51 6.09
N LEU A 193 11.70 -6.25 4.94
CA LEU A 193 11.07 -6.14 3.64
C LEU A 193 11.46 -7.26 2.66
N ARG A 194 12.26 -8.23 3.10
CA ARG A 194 12.62 -9.40 2.28
C ARG A 194 11.60 -10.54 2.40
N HIS A 195 11.06 -10.74 3.59
CA HIS A 195 10.03 -11.71 3.90
C HIS A 195 9.19 -11.20 5.09
N ILE A 196 8.02 -11.78 5.29
CA ILE A 196 7.14 -11.47 6.41
C ILE A 196 7.76 -12.06 7.68
N LEU A 197 8.28 -11.17 8.53
CA LEU A 197 8.80 -11.54 9.84
C LEU A 197 7.68 -11.95 10.79
N ARG A 198 8.00 -12.90 11.68
CA ARG A 198 7.12 -13.33 12.78
C ARG A 198 7.66 -12.92 14.15
N GLU A 199 8.98 -12.83 14.26
CA GLU A 199 9.68 -12.45 15.49
C GLU A 199 9.93 -10.94 15.54
N PRO A 200 9.82 -10.30 16.73
CA PRO A 200 10.11 -8.89 16.91
C PRO A 200 11.50 -8.47 16.42
N VAL A 201 11.56 -7.31 15.79
CA VAL A 201 12.78 -6.67 15.33
C VAL A 201 13.39 -5.87 16.47
N LYS A 202 14.72 -5.95 16.62
CA LYS A 202 15.46 -5.19 17.62
C LYS A 202 15.56 -3.70 17.22
N HIS A 203 15.11 -2.81 18.11
CA HIS A 203 15.29 -1.37 17.96
C HIS A 203 16.77 -0.96 17.92
N GLY A 204 17.05 0.15 17.23
CA GLY A 204 18.39 0.73 17.11
C GLY A 204 19.23 0.16 15.98
N THR A 205 18.67 -0.74 15.15
CA THR A 205 19.35 -1.24 13.95
C THR A 205 19.21 -0.22 12.83
N ASP A 206 20.30 0.36 12.33
CA ASP A 206 20.25 1.41 11.31
C ASP A 206 19.36 1.05 10.11
N GLY A 207 18.47 1.98 9.73
CA GLY A 207 17.53 1.80 8.63
C GLY A 207 16.32 0.90 8.94
N SER A 208 16.19 0.39 10.17
CA SER A 208 15.06 -0.44 10.57
C SER A 208 13.73 0.32 10.58
N LEU A 209 12.66 -0.37 10.19
CA LEU A 209 11.30 0.17 10.17
C LEU A 209 10.72 0.42 11.57
N VAL A 210 11.36 -0.09 12.64
CA VAL A 210 10.93 0.14 14.03
C VAL A 210 11.67 1.31 14.70
N ASN A 211 12.60 1.97 13.99
CA ASN A 211 13.40 3.09 14.51
C ASN A 211 12.72 4.45 14.30
N CYS A 212 11.48 4.57 14.74
CA CYS A 212 10.76 5.84 14.76
C CYS A 212 10.75 6.42 16.17
N GLU A 213 10.88 7.74 16.29
CA GLU A 213 10.70 8.42 17.57
C GLU A 213 9.30 8.14 18.13
N GLU A 214 9.19 8.06 19.45
CA GLU A 214 7.90 8.02 20.10
C GLU A 214 7.23 9.38 20.00
N LEU A 215 5.99 9.38 19.49
CA LEU A 215 5.18 10.58 19.34
C LEU A 215 3.82 10.35 20.00
N ILE A 216 3.32 11.38 20.68
CA ILE A 216 1.99 11.40 21.27
C ILE A 216 1.10 12.42 20.57
N ARG A 217 -0.21 12.17 20.58
CA ARG A 217 -1.21 13.14 20.14
C ARG A 217 -1.49 14.14 21.26
N TYR A 218 -1.14 15.40 21.04
CA TYR A 218 -1.46 16.50 21.94
C TYR A 218 -2.22 17.58 21.17
N LYS A 219 -3.49 17.82 21.56
CA LYS A 219 -4.40 18.80 20.93
C LYS A 219 -4.41 18.75 19.38
N GLY A 220 -4.42 17.54 18.81
CA GLY A 220 -4.45 17.37 17.36
C GLY A 220 -3.10 17.52 16.65
N HIS A 221 -1.98 17.60 17.38
CA HIS A 221 -0.61 17.60 16.87
C HIS A 221 0.17 16.38 17.35
N TRP A 222 1.15 15.94 16.55
CA TRP A 222 2.15 14.96 16.98
C TRP A 222 3.34 15.69 17.61
N ILE A 223 3.67 15.33 18.84
CA ILE A 223 4.81 15.89 19.58
C ILE A 223 5.56 14.76 20.31
N MET A 224 6.81 15.00 20.68
CA MET A 224 7.52 14.09 21.59
C MET A 224 6.88 14.17 23.00
N PRO A 225 6.81 13.04 23.76
CA PRO A 225 6.18 13.01 25.08
C PRO A 225 6.65 14.11 26.05
N ASN A 226 7.96 14.37 26.05
CA ASN A 226 8.64 15.26 27.00
C ASN A 226 9.21 16.53 26.33
N ASP A 227 8.48 17.09 25.36
CA ASP A 227 8.87 18.33 24.68
C ASP A 227 8.05 19.55 25.16
N PRO A 228 8.53 20.31 26.16
CA PRO A 228 7.82 21.48 26.68
C PRO A 228 7.72 22.62 25.65
N VAL A 229 8.66 22.69 24.71
CA VAL A 229 8.67 23.72 23.66
C VAL A 229 7.56 23.46 22.67
N ALA A 230 7.45 22.23 22.16
CA ALA A 230 6.37 21.84 21.26
C ALA A 230 4.99 22.02 21.91
N ARG A 231 4.84 21.61 23.19
CA ARG A 231 3.60 21.83 23.95
C ARG A 231 3.22 23.32 24.02
N SER A 232 4.17 24.19 24.38
CA SER A 232 3.95 25.64 24.45
C SER A 232 3.56 26.24 23.09
N ILE A 233 4.18 25.78 21.99
CA ILE A 233 3.82 26.22 20.64
C ILE A 233 2.38 25.81 20.29
N VAL A 234 2.00 24.56 20.58
CA VAL A 234 0.64 24.06 20.33
C VAL A 234 -0.38 24.84 21.17
N ASP A 235 -0.10 25.03 22.47
CA ASP A 235 -1.01 25.75 23.37
C ASP A 235 -1.26 27.20 22.94
N ARG A 236 -0.26 27.88 22.37
CA ARG A 236 -0.42 29.23 21.81
C ARG A 236 -1.24 29.26 20.52
N LYS A 237 -1.18 28.20 19.70
CA LYS A 237 -1.93 28.10 18.43
C LYS A 237 -3.37 27.62 18.60
N SER A 238 -3.69 26.99 19.73
CA SER A 238 -5.03 26.48 20.04
C SER A 238 -5.89 27.47 20.86
N LYS A 239 -5.39 28.68 21.13
CA LYS A 239 -6.16 29.81 21.66
C LYS A 239 -6.79 30.57 20.51
#